data_AF-A0A2Z3V1V9-F1
#
_entry.id   AF-A0A2Z3V1V9-F1
#
_cell.length_a   1.000
_cell.length_b   1.000
_cell.length_c   1.000
_cell.angle_alpha   90.00
_cell.angle_beta   90.00
_cell.angle_gamma   90.00
#
_symmetry.space_group_name_H-M   'P 1'
#
loop_
_entity.id
_entity.type
_entity.pdbx_description
1 polymer ?
#
loop_
_entity_poly.entity_id
_entity_poly.type
_entity_poly.pdbx_seq_one_letter_code
_entity_poly.pdbx_strand_id
1 'polypeptide(L)'
;MNRTRSRAVVPDQACVAAVDLARFAIEENVRPDEVGEHLGVEGEGDRIVTHYFASLDRAYQGWRWAVTVARASRARNVTVSEVVLLPGSGALLPPQWVPWSERLRPGDLGVGDLLPTSDDDDRLAPGFTEVDDDVDHQMIFEYGLGRARVLSPIGRDRAVRRWHSGESGPHTPLAHAAPAQCSTCGFYWPLAGALRTGFGVCANEYAPDDGRVVAADHGCGAHSEAAVLPHQVEPTSPILDDLTYDTTEDPSEAGLAGSVDVNGSEPLGHS
;
A
#
# COMPACT_ATOMS: atom_id res chain seq x y z
N MET A 1 -34.80 -4.21 11.28
CA MET A 1 -35.29 -2.92 10.77
C MET A 1 -36.45 -3.18 9.83
N ASN A 2 -37.69 -2.87 10.25
CA ASN A 2 -38.87 -2.97 9.41
C ASN A 2 -38.72 -2.00 8.23
N ARG A 3 -38.56 -2.52 7.00
CA ARG A 3 -38.78 -1.73 5.79
C ARG A 3 -40.27 -1.42 5.73
N THR A 4 -40.66 -0.25 6.23
CA THR A 4 -41.93 0.38 5.88
C THR A 4 -41.99 0.42 4.36
N ARG A 5 -42.88 -0.37 3.75
CA ARG A 5 -43.22 -0.21 2.34
C ARG A 5 -43.78 1.20 2.19
N SER A 6 -42.97 2.12 1.65
CA SER A 6 -43.47 3.41 1.21
C SER A 6 -44.55 3.14 0.16
N ARG A 7 -45.75 3.65 0.40
CA ARG A 7 -46.81 3.60 -0.60
C ARG A 7 -46.31 4.41 -1.80
N ALA A 8 -46.29 3.83 -3.00
CA ALA A 8 -45.92 4.57 -4.21
C ALA A 8 -46.79 5.83 -4.28
N VAL A 9 -46.16 6.99 -4.11
CA VAL A 9 -46.84 8.28 -4.16
C VAL A 9 -47.20 8.50 -5.61
N VAL A 10 -48.49 8.59 -5.91
CA VAL A 10 -48.95 8.96 -7.26
C VAL A 10 -48.55 10.43 -7.46
N PRO A 11 -47.63 10.74 -8.39
CA PRO A 11 -47.14 12.10 -8.55
C PRO A 11 -48.24 13.03 -9.04
N ASP A 12 -48.26 14.26 -8.53
CA ASP A 12 -49.21 15.28 -8.98
C ASP A 12 -48.93 15.64 -10.44
N GLN A 13 -49.95 15.55 -11.30
CA GLN A 13 -49.77 15.71 -12.74
C GLN A 13 -49.33 17.13 -13.13
N ALA A 14 -49.73 18.15 -12.38
CA ALA A 14 -49.26 19.51 -12.64
C ALA A 14 -47.77 19.65 -12.32
N CYS A 15 -47.31 19.04 -11.21
CA CYS A 15 -45.89 18.99 -10.89
C CYS A 15 -45.11 18.18 -11.93
N VAL A 16 -45.58 17.00 -12.35
CA VAL A 16 -44.94 16.19 -13.40
C VAL A 16 -44.80 16.95 -14.73
N ALA A 17 -45.79 17.77 -15.07
CA ALA A 17 -45.75 18.60 -16.28
C ALA A 17 -44.83 19.82 -16.17
N ALA A 18 -44.31 20.16 -14.99
CA ALA A 18 -43.52 21.36 -14.74
C ALA A 18 -42.03 21.23 -15.15
N VAL A 19 -41.75 20.50 -16.23
CA VAL A 19 -40.37 20.24 -16.72
C VAL A 19 -39.67 21.55 -17.10
N ASP A 20 -40.36 22.45 -17.81
CA ASP A 20 -39.77 23.71 -18.27
C ASP A 20 -39.47 24.65 -17.09
N LEU A 21 -40.36 24.70 -16.09
CA LEU A 21 -40.13 25.45 -14.86
C LEU A 21 -38.89 24.92 -14.12
N ALA A 22 -38.76 23.59 -14.04
CA ALA A 22 -37.63 22.95 -13.39
C ALA A 22 -36.31 23.19 -14.14
N ARG A 23 -36.32 23.09 -15.47
CA ARG A 23 -35.15 23.41 -16.32
C ARG A 23 -34.73 24.87 -16.13
N PHE A 24 -35.69 25.79 -16.24
CA PHE A 24 -35.44 27.22 -16.10
C PHE A 24 -34.81 27.56 -14.74
N ALA A 25 -35.28 26.93 -13.66
CA ALA A 25 -34.72 27.13 -12.32
C ALA A 25 -33.24 26.72 -12.21
N ILE A 26 -32.80 25.70 -12.95
CA ILE A 26 -31.38 25.35 -13.03
C ILE A 26 -30.63 26.42 -13.81
N GLU A 27 -31.13 26.78 -15.00
CA GLU A 27 -30.50 27.73 -15.93
C GLU A 27 -30.30 29.13 -15.31
N GLU A 28 -31.13 29.54 -14.34
CA GLU A 28 -30.92 30.79 -13.59
C GLU A 28 -29.68 30.77 -12.67
N ASN A 29 -29.16 29.59 -12.32
CA ASN A 29 -28.10 29.41 -11.31
C ASN A 29 -26.78 28.88 -11.88
N VAL A 30 -26.72 28.53 -13.17
CA VAL A 30 -25.58 27.84 -13.80
C VAL A 30 -25.13 28.55 -15.07
N ARG A 31 -23.99 28.16 -15.64
CA ARG A 31 -23.56 28.73 -16.93
C ARG A 31 -24.41 28.17 -18.07
N PRO A 32 -24.51 28.88 -19.21
CA PRO A 32 -25.14 28.33 -20.40
C PRO A 32 -24.57 26.96 -20.74
N ASP A 33 -25.43 26.06 -21.22
CA ASP A 33 -25.09 24.71 -21.68
C ASP A 33 -24.62 23.71 -20.59
N GLU A 34 -24.80 24.00 -19.30
CA GLU A 34 -24.49 23.07 -18.19
C GLU A 34 -25.65 22.12 -17.82
N VAL A 35 -26.83 22.29 -18.46
CA VAL A 35 -28.05 21.50 -18.21
C VAL A 35 -28.35 20.56 -19.38
N GLY A 36 -28.19 19.26 -19.14
CA GLY A 36 -28.42 18.21 -20.13
C GLY A 36 -29.87 17.74 -20.22
N GLU A 37 -30.05 16.51 -20.71
CA GLU A 37 -31.37 15.90 -20.92
C GLU A 37 -32.16 15.73 -19.61
N HIS A 38 -33.50 15.77 -19.72
CA HIS A 38 -34.38 15.42 -18.60
C HIS A 38 -34.37 13.90 -18.41
N LEU A 39 -33.96 13.44 -17.23
CA LEU A 39 -33.75 12.03 -16.91
C LEU A 39 -34.98 11.36 -16.31
N GLY A 40 -35.97 12.14 -15.88
CA GLY A 40 -37.21 11.65 -15.29
C GLY A 40 -37.66 12.43 -14.06
N VAL A 41 -38.65 11.88 -13.37
CA VAL A 41 -39.26 12.47 -12.17
C VAL A 41 -39.42 11.43 -11.07
N GLU A 42 -39.34 11.87 -9.83
CA GLU A 42 -39.63 11.07 -8.64
C GLU A 42 -40.63 11.80 -7.74
N GLY A 43 -41.66 11.09 -7.26
CA GLY A 43 -42.64 11.65 -6.34
C GLY A 43 -42.17 11.49 -4.89
N GLU A 44 -41.90 12.60 -4.21
CA GLU A 44 -41.40 12.58 -2.83
C GLU A 44 -42.53 12.71 -1.79
N GLY A 45 -43.67 13.29 -2.18
CA GLY A 45 -44.80 13.53 -1.27
C GLY A 45 -46.05 14.02 -1.99
N ASP A 46 -47.09 14.36 -1.22
CA ASP A 46 -48.33 14.91 -1.80
C ASP A 46 -48.04 16.25 -2.49
N ARG A 47 -48.17 16.27 -3.82
CA ARG A 47 -47.84 17.42 -4.68
C ARG A 47 -46.41 17.90 -4.58
N ILE A 48 -45.47 17.00 -4.29
CA ILE A 48 -44.02 17.26 -4.31
C ILE A 48 -43.38 16.28 -5.28
N VAL A 49 -42.68 16.80 -6.28
CA VAL A 49 -42.03 16.03 -7.35
C VAL A 49 -40.63 16.58 -7.60
N THR A 50 -39.66 15.70 -7.72
CA THR A 50 -38.28 16.05 -8.06
C THR A 50 -38.00 15.69 -9.50
N HIS A 51 -37.61 16.68 -10.31
CA HIS A 51 -37.17 16.51 -11.69
C HIS A 51 -35.66 16.31 -11.72
N TYR A 52 -35.20 15.31 -12.46
CA TYR A 52 -33.77 15.07 -12.66
C TYR A 52 -33.34 15.50 -14.06
N PHE A 53 -32.20 16.18 -14.17
CA PHE A 53 -31.55 16.51 -15.44
C PHE A 53 -30.08 16.08 -15.40
N ALA A 54 -29.53 15.66 -16.53
CA ALA A 54 -28.09 15.39 -16.61
C ALA A 54 -27.29 16.66 -16.35
N SER A 55 -26.19 16.57 -15.60
CA SER A 55 -25.22 17.66 -15.52
C SER A 55 -24.24 17.55 -16.70
N LEU A 56 -24.03 18.66 -17.42
CA LEU A 56 -23.02 18.77 -18.47
C LEU A 56 -21.74 19.48 -17.97
N ASP A 57 -21.69 19.87 -16.69
CA ASP A 57 -20.49 20.43 -16.09
C ASP A 57 -19.39 19.36 -16.02
N ARG A 58 -18.23 19.68 -16.58
CA ARG A 58 -17.04 18.80 -16.61
C ARG A 58 -16.50 18.50 -15.22
N ALA A 59 -16.77 19.35 -14.23
CA ALA A 59 -16.39 19.12 -12.83
C ALA A 59 -17.29 18.07 -12.14
N TYR A 60 -18.48 17.81 -12.69
CA TYR A 60 -19.51 16.96 -12.07
C TYR A 60 -19.95 15.82 -13.00
N GLN A 61 -18.99 15.11 -13.58
CA GLN A 61 -19.27 13.96 -14.44
C GLN A 61 -20.06 12.87 -13.69
N GLY A 62 -21.16 12.43 -14.30
CA GLY A 62 -22.05 11.42 -13.72
C GLY A 62 -22.98 11.97 -12.61
N TRP A 63 -22.94 13.27 -12.32
CA TRP A 63 -23.92 13.93 -11.45
C TRP A 63 -25.16 14.36 -12.22
N ARG A 64 -26.23 14.66 -11.48
CA ARG A 64 -27.52 15.09 -12.02
C ARG A 64 -28.06 16.25 -11.21
N TRP A 65 -28.63 17.23 -11.89
CA TRP A 65 -29.44 18.26 -11.26
C TRP A 65 -30.73 17.64 -10.75
N ALA A 66 -31.14 18.00 -9.54
CA ALA A 66 -32.39 17.61 -8.93
C ALA A 66 -33.15 18.88 -8.55
N VAL A 67 -34.35 19.04 -9.11
CA VAL A 67 -35.19 20.21 -8.89
C VAL A 67 -36.49 19.77 -8.28
N THR A 68 -36.66 20.06 -7.00
CA THR A 68 -37.89 19.74 -6.29
C THR A 68 -38.90 20.83 -6.53
N VAL A 69 -40.03 20.48 -7.13
CA VAL A 69 -41.18 21.36 -7.33
C VAL A 69 -42.34 20.93 -6.45
N ALA A 70 -43.08 21.92 -5.96
CA ALA A 70 -44.24 21.69 -5.11
C ALA A 70 -45.43 22.53 -5.56
N ARG A 71 -46.63 21.98 -5.36
CA ARG A 71 -47.88 22.73 -5.54
C ARG A 71 -48.64 22.81 -4.24
N ALA A 72 -48.63 23.99 -3.63
CA ALA A 72 -49.30 24.24 -2.36
C ALA A 72 -50.80 23.90 -2.42
N SER A 73 -51.39 23.56 -1.28
CA SER A 73 -52.82 23.22 -1.20
C SER A 73 -53.68 24.38 -1.71
N ARG A 74 -54.65 24.08 -2.57
CA ARG A 74 -55.53 25.04 -3.26
C ARG A 74 -54.83 26.00 -4.23
N ALA A 75 -53.50 25.91 -4.39
CA ALA A 75 -52.78 26.67 -5.40
C ALA A 75 -52.99 26.07 -6.79
N ARG A 76 -53.06 26.95 -7.79
CA ARG A 76 -53.13 26.58 -9.21
C ARG A 76 -51.76 26.43 -9.85
N ASN A 77 -50.75 27.12 -9.31
CA ASN A 77 -49.42 27.20 -9.88
C ASN A 77 -48.45 26.27 -9.11
N VAL A 78 -47.53 25.67 -9.84
CA VAL A 78 -46.38 24.93 -9.30
C VAL A 78 -45.26 25.93 -8.99
N THR A 79 -44.54 25.72 -7.89
CA THR A 79 -43.40 26.52 -7.47
C THR A 79 -42.17 25.65 -7.25
N VAL A 80 -40.98 26.20 -7.44
CA VAL A 80 -39.70 25.52 -7.15
C VAL A 80 -39.40 25.64 -5.66
N SER A 81 -39.05 24.53 -5.02
CA SER A 81 -38.64 24.48 -3.61
C SER A 81 -37.13 24.56 -3.47
N GLU A 82 -36.40 23.77 -4.26
CA GLU A 82 -34.93 23.74 -4.25
C GLU A 82 -34.37 23.28 -5.59
N VAL A 83 -33.12 23.68 -5.83
CA VAL A 83 -32.29 23.24 -6.96
C VAL A 83 -30.98 22.76 -6.35
N VAL A 84 -30.68 21.47 -6.48
CA VAL A 84 -29.47 20.86 -5.92
C VAL A 84 -28.78 19.98 -6.96
N LEU A 85 -27.48 19.81 -6.82
CA LEU A 85 -26.70 18.90 -7.65
C LEU A 85 -26.40 17.63 -6.83
N LEU A 86 -26.85 16.48 -7.33
CA LEU A 86 -26.75 15.21 -6.62
C LEU A 86 -25.90 14.20 -7.41
N PRO A 87 -25.16 13.33 -6.72
CA PRO A 87 -24.42 12.27 -7.40
C PRO A 87 -25.38 11.28 -8.07
N GLY A 88 -25.15 11.00 -9.35
CA GLY A 88 -25.80 9.90 -10.07
C GLY A 88 -25.00 8.61 -9.94
N SER A 89 -25.44 7.55 -10.64
CA SER A 89 -24.77 6.24 -10.63
C SER A 89 -23.33 6.26 -11.19
N GLY A 90 -22.99 7.27 -11.99
CA GLY A 90 -21.66 7.45 -12.58
C GLY A 90 -20.80 8.48 -11.86
N ALA A 91 -21.29 9.07 -10.76
CA ALA A 91 -20.57 10.13 -10.06
C ALA A 91 -19.36 9.56 -9.30
N LEU A 92 -18.23 10.24 -9.42
CA LEU A 92 -17.07 9.98 -8.56
C LEU A 92 -17.37 10.52 -7.15
N LEU A 93 -17.53 9.62 -6.19
CA LEU A 93 -17.76 9.96 -4.79
C LEU A 93 -16.44 10.00 -4.01
N PRO A 94 -16.34 10.84 -2.96
CA PRO A 94 -15.21 10.78 -2.05
C PRO A 94 -15.18 9.42 -1.34
N PRO A 95 -13.99 8.98 -0.89
CA PRO A 95 -13.89 7.79 -0.04
C PRO A 95 -14.68 8.00 1.25
N GLN A 96 -15.02 6.88 1.92
CA GLN A 96 -15.67 6.96 3.22
C GLN A 96 -14.82 7.76 4.19
N TRP A 97 -15.46 8.68 4.92
CA TRP A 97 -14.78 9.43 5.96
C TRP A 97 -14.31 8.49 7.07
N VAL A 98 -13.07 8.70 7.53
CA VAL A 98 -12.45 7.98 8.64
C VAL A 98 -11.92 8.96 9.69
N PRO A 99 -11.95 8.62 10.99
CA PRO A 99 -11.39 9.45 12.07
C PRO A 99 -9.93 9.84 11.83
N TRP A 100 -9.52 10.99 12.34
CA TRP A 100 -8.13 11.47 12.20
C TRP A 100 -7.09 10.48 12.76
N SER A 101 -7.41 9.81 13.86
CA SER A 101 -6.53 8.84 14.52
C SER A 101 -6.27 7.61 13.66
N GLU A 102 -7.24 7.22 12.82
CA GLU A 102 -7.12 6.11 11.88
C GLU A 102 -6.40 6.51 10.58
N ARG A 103 -6.17 7.81 10.38
CA ARG A 103 -5.41 8.32 9.23
C ARG A 103 -3.92 8.45 9.50
N LEU A 104 -3.49 8.35 10.76
CA LEU A 104 -2.10 8.51 11.16
C LEU A 104 -1.21 7.42 10.55
N ARG A 105 -0.08 7.85 10.03
CA ARG A 105 0.99 7.01 9.51
C ARG A 105 2.26 7.17 10.36
N PRO A 106 3.16 6.18 10.33
CA PRO A 106 4.48 6.33 10.92
C PRO A 106 5.17 7.59 10.36
N GLY A 107 5.65 8.47 11.25
CA GLY A 107 6.31 9.72 10.87
C GLY A 107 5.41 10.96 10.82
N ASP A 108 4.09 10.82 10.99
CA ASP A 108 3.17 11.97 10.94
C ASP A 108 3.27 12.92 12.16
N LEU A 109 3.87 12.46 13.28
CA LEU A 109 4.00 13.25 14.49
C LEU A 109 5.20 14.22 14.40
N GLY A 110 4.94 15.50 14.65
CA GLY A 110 5.93 16.57 14.72
C GLY A 110 6.16 17.12 16.12
N VAL A 111 6.84 18.26 16.18
CA VAL A 111 7.16 18.94 17.44
C VAL A 111 5.90 19.49 18.09
N GLY A 112 5.62 19.05 19.31
CA GLY A 112 4.46 19.49 20.10
C GLY A 112 3.21 18.63 19.92
N ASP A 113 3.22 17.68 18.99
CA ASP A 113 2.10 16.76 18.83
C ASP A 113 2.03 15.76 19.98
N LEU A 114 0.83 15.57 20.52
CA LEU A 114 0.54 14.54 21.50
C LEU A 114 -0.36 13.50 20.84
N LEU A 115 0.06 12.24 20.90
CA LEU A 115 -0.75 11.10 20.48
C LEU A 115 -1.21 10.33 21.73
N PRO A 116 -2.44 10.57 22.22
CA PRO A 116 -2.99 9.80 23.31
C PRO A 116 -3.06 8.32 22.92
N THR A 117 -2.58 7.46 23.81
CA THR A 117 -2.70 6.02 23.63
C THR A 117 -4.03 5.55 24.19
N SER A 118 -4.74 4.69 23.46
CA SER A 118 -5.97 4.07 23.96
C SER A 118 -5.72 3.32 25.27
N ASP A 119 -6.73 3.24 26.14
CA ASP A 119 -6.66 2.43 27.35
C ASP A 119 -6.60 0.94 27.05
N ASP A 120 -7.21 0.52 25.93
CA ASP A 120 -7.27 -0.87 25.46
C ASP A 120 -6.22 -1.18 24.37
N ASP A 121 -5.09 -0.45 24.34
CA ASP A 121 -4.01 -0.72 23.37
C ASP A 121 -3.31 -2.05 23.67
N ASP A 122 -3.52 -3.05 22.80
CA ASP A 122 -3.00 -4.41 22.94
C ASP A 122 -1.47 -4.50 22.92
N ARG A 123 -0.78 -3.45 22.46
CA ARG A 123 0.69 -3.36 22.49
C ARG A 123 1.22 -3.05 23.88
N LEU A 124 0.36 -2.64 24.81
CA LEU A 124 0.75 -2.27 26.17
C LEU A 124 0.13 -3.22 27.19
N ALA A 125 0.86 -3.43 28.29
CA ALA A 125 0.39 -4.17 29.46
C ALA A 125 0.64 -3.33 30.73
N PRO A 126 -0.07 -3.58 31.84
CA PRO A 126 0.20 -2.90 33.11
C PRO A 126 1.63 -3.14 33.59
N GLY A 127 2.26 -2.12 34.17
CA GLY A 127 3.66 -2.17 34.62
C GLY A 127 4.06 -3.36 35.46
N PHE A 128 3.22 -3.73 36.43
CA PHE A 128 3.48 -4.84 37.35
C PHE A 128 3.53 -6.22 36.65
N THR A 129 3.19 -6.31 35.36
CA THR A 129 3.31 -7.53 34.55
C THR A 129 4.71 -7.68 33.93
N GLU A 130 5.61 -6.72 34.15
CA GLU A 130 7.03 -6.83 33.83
C GLU A 130 7.70 -7.71 34.91
N VAL A 131 7.70 -9.02 34.70
CA VAL A 131 8.20 -10.03 35.66
C VAL A 131 9.44 -10.77 35.16
N ASP A 132 10.06 -10.30 34.08
CA ASP A 132 11.16 -11.01 33.42
C ASP A 132 12.52 -10.54 33.96
N ASP A 133 13.25 -11.45 34.62
CA ASP A 133 14.55 -11.23 35.27
C ASP A 133 15.67 -10.87 34.27
N ASP A 134 15.43 -11.02 32.96
CA ASP A 134 16.39 -10.72 31.89
C ASP A 134 16.39 -9.24 31.46
N VAL A 135 15.41 -8.44 31.88
CA VAL A 135 15.37 -7.01 31.55
C VAL A 135 16.16 -6.26 32.60
N ASP A 136 17.24 -5.55 32.20
CA ASP A 136 17.98 -4.65 33.08
C ASP A 136 16.97 -3.83 33.89
N HIS A 137 16.95 -4.03 35.22
CA HIS A 137 16.11 -3.30 36.15
C HIS A 137 16.39 -1.81 35.98
N GLN A 138 15.70 -1.16 35.03
CA GLN A 138 15.96 0.24 34.71
C GLN A 138 15.69 1.03 35.98
N MET A 139 16.74 1.72 36.44
CA MET A 139 16.73 2.44 37.69
C MET A 139 15.54 3.41 37.80
N ILE A 140 14.54 2.95 38.57
CA ILE A 140 13.66 3.70 39.48
C ILE A 140 12.59 4.63 38.86
N PHE A 141 11.34 4.47 39.33
CA PHE A 141 10.58 5.60 39.89
C PHE A 141 9.75 5.17 41.11
N GLU A 142 9.81 6.01 42.15
CA GLU A 142 9.12 6.03 43.46
C GLU A 142 8.34 4.76 43.88
N TYR A 143 8.82 4.05 44.90
CA TYR A 143 8.19 2.88 45.55
C TYR A 143 8.30 1.50 44.89
N GLY A 144 9.10 1.34 43.82
CA GLY A 144 9.37 0.02 43.23
C GLY A 144 8.22 -0.52 42.37
N LEU A 145 7.34 0.37 41.88
CA LEU A 145 6.18 0.02 41.05
C LEU A 145 6.43 0.15 39.53
N GLY A 146 7.64 0.56 39.12
CA GLY A 146 8.04 0.62 37.72
C GLY A 146 7.23 1.63 36.88
N ARG A 147 7.10 1.37 35.58
CA ARG A 147 6.33 2.20 34.65
C ARG A 147 4.83 1.89 34.78
N ALA A 148 3.94 2.85 34.53
CA ALA A 148 2.49 2.57 34.55
C ALA A 148 2.07 1.52 33.49
N ARG A 149 2.70 1.58 32.31
CA ARG A 149 2.50 0.64 31.20
C ARG A 149 3.84 0.21 30.63
N VAL A 150 3.94 -1.05 30.24
CA VAL A 150 5.11 -1.69 29.62
C VAL A 150 4.71 -2.32 28.29
N LEU A 151 5.68 -2.68 27.46
CA LEU A 151 5.40 -3.30 26.16
C LEU A 151 4.88 -4.73 26.39
N SER A 152 3.68 -5.04 25.88
CA SER A 152 3.09 -6.37 25.96
C SER A 152 3.86 -7.36 25.07
N PRO A 153 3.65 -8.69 25.24
CA PRO A 153 4.18 -9.68 24.30
C PRO A 153 3.78 -9.41 22.84
N ILE A 154 2.55 -8.94 22.61
CA ILE A 154 2.04 -8.57 21.27
C ILE A 154 2.79 -7.34 20.76
N GLY A 155 3.00 -6.33 21.60
CA GLY A 155 3.78 -5.15 21.26
C GLY A 155 5.22 -5.49 20.85
N ARG A 156 5.85 -6.41 21.59
CA ARG A 156 7.20 -6.92 21.29
C ARG A 156 7.25 -7.65 19.95
N ASP A 157 6.36 -8.63 19.73
CA ASP A 157 6.29 -9.38 18.47
C ASP A 157 6.04 -8.47 17.26
N ARG A 158 5.11 -7.50 17.37
CA ARG A 158 4.86 -6.51 16.31
C ARG A 158 6.08 -5.64 16.03
N ALA A 159 6.81 -5.22 17.05
CA ALA A 159 8.04 -4.43 16.88
C ALA A 159 9.14 -5.25 16.18
N VAL A 160 9.38 -6.49 16.64
CA VAL A 160 10.35 -7.43 16.07
C VAL A 160 10.07 -7.67 14.59
N ARG A 161 8.83 -8.00 14.23
CA ARG A 161 8.44 -8.23 12.83
C ARG A 161 8.70 -6.99 11.97
N ARG A 162 8.28 -5.81 12.44
CA ARG A 162 8.48 -4.55 11.69
C ARG A 162 9.96 -4.22 11.50
N TRP A 163 10.79 -4.40 12.53
CA TRP A 163 12.22 -4.12 12.43
C TRP A 163 12.94 -5.12 11.52
N HIS A 164 12.66 -6.42 11.68
CA HIS A 164 13.27 -7.46 10.86
C HIS A 164 12.84 -7.41 9.39
N SER A 165 11.59 -7.03 9.09
CA SER A 165 11.13 -6.86 7.70
C SER A 165 11.42 -5.46 7.14
N GLY A 166 12.03 -4.58 7.93
CA GLY A 166 12.30 -3.18 7.57
C GLY A 166 13.65 -2.99 6.86
N GLU A 167 14.04 -1.73 6.72
CA GLU A 167 15.30 -1.32 6.05
C GLU A 167 16.54 -1.84 6.78
N SER A 168 16.48 -1.89 8.11
CA SER A 168 17.55 -2.40 8.98
C SER A 168 17.43 -3.91 9.25
N GLY A 169 16.74 -4.63 8.38
CA GLY A 169 16.56 -6.09 8.41
C GLY A 169 17.46 -6.83 7.41
N PRO A 170 17.55 -8.17 7.49
CA PRO A 170 18.51 -8.97 6.70
C PRO A 170 18.18 -9.13 5.22
N HIS A 171 16.97 -8.76 4.79
CA HIS A 171 16.48 -9.03 3.43
C HIS A 171 16.54 -7.82 2.51
N THR A 172 17.35 -6.81 2.84
CA THR A 172 17.54 -5.64 1.99
C THR A 172 18.68 -5.85 0.99
N PRO A 173 18.66 -5.16 -0.16
CA PRO A 173 19.79 -5.20 -1.09
C PRO A 173 21.13 -4.82 -0.45
N LEU A 174 21.11 -3.89 0.51
CA LEU A 174 22.29 -3.49 1.28
C LEU A 174 22.80 -4.64 2.16
N ALA A 175 21.91 -5.30 2.90
CA ALA A 175 22.25 -6.45 3.74
C ALA A 175 22.82 -7.61 2.92
N HIS A 176 22.29 -7.88 1.73
CA HIS A 176 22.81 -8.92 0.84
C HIS A 176 24.18 -8.58 0.23
N ALA A 177 24.47 -7.30 0.00
CA ALA A 177 25.76 -6.86 -0.54
C ALA A 177 26.84 -6.70 0.54
N ALA A 178 26.46 -6.62 1.82
CA ALA A 178 27.38 -6.43 2.91
C ALA A 178 28.31 -7.65 3.10
N PRO A 179 29.61 -7.44 3.37
CA PRO A 179 30.57 -8.54 3.49
C PRO A 179 30.43 -9.34 4.79
N ALA A 180 29.76 -8.78 5.80
CA ALA A 180 29.56 -9.38 7.11
C ALA A 180 28.29 -8.82 7.77
N GLN A 181 27.81 -9.54 8.79
CA GLN A 181 26.57 -9.24 9.50
C GLN A 181 26.83 -8.42 10.77
N CYS A 182 25.82 -7.70 11.26
CA CYS A 182 25.90 -6.88 12.47
C CYS A 182 26.31 -7.69 13.71
N SER A 183 25.91 -8.96 13.81
CA SER A 183 26.26 -9.86 14.92
C SER A 183 27.77 -10.06 15.12
N THR A 184 28.59 -9.84 14.08
CA THR A 184 30.05 -9.93 14.13
C THR A 184 30.74 -8.57 14.16
N CYS A 185 29.98 -7.47 14.11
CA CYS A 185 30.51 -6.12 14.00
C CYS A 185 30.85 -5.54 15.38
N GLY A 186 32.03 -4.96 15.53
CA GLY A 186 32.45 -4.26 16.76
C GLY A 186 31.65 -2.98 17.08
N PHE A 187 30.94 -2.43 16.08
CA PHE A 187 30.03 -1.29 16.27
C PHE A 187 28.60 -1.69 16.65
N TYR A 188 28.31 -2.99 16.76
CA TYR A 188 27.00 -3.49 17.14
C TYR A 188 26.85 -3.46 18.66
N TRP A 189 25.93 -2.62 19.15
CA TRP A 189 25.59 -2.54 20.56
C TRP A 189 24.32 -3.37 20.84
N PRO A 190 24.39 -4.55 21.49
CA PRO A 190 23.22 -5.40 21.68
C PRO A 190 22.14 -4.72 22.54
N LEU A 191 20.86 -4.96 22.23
CA LEU A 191 19.77 -4.57 23.13
C LEU A 191 19.81 -5.40 24.43
N ALA A 192 19.12 -4.94 25.47
CA ALA A 192 18.97 -5.68 26.72
C ALA A 192 17.87 -6.75 26.65
N GLY A 193 17.91 -7.70 27.58
CA GLY A 193 16.92 -8.76 27.75
C GLY A 193 16.69 -9.66 26.55
N ALA A 194 15.46 -10.15 26.39
CA ALA A 194 15.11 -11.16 25.39
C ALA A 194 15.38 -10.74 23.93
N LEU A 195 15.50 -9.44 23.63
CA LEU A 195 15.80 -8.95 22.28
C LEU A 195 17.30 -8.97 21.92
N ARG A 196 18.18 -9.14 22.92
CA ARG A 196 19.65 -9.08 22.75
C ARG A 196 20.21 -10.02 21.70
N THR A 197 19.53 -11.15 21.47
CA THR A 197 19.96 -12.21 20.57
C THR A 197 19.67 -11.89 19.11
N GLY A 198 18.66 -11.07 18.84
CA GLY A 198 18.19 -10.77 17.48
C GLY A 198 18.38 -9.32 17.04
N PHE A 199 18.59 -8.38 17.97
CA PHE A 199 18.64 -6.95 17.67
C PHE A 199 19.65 -6.18 18.53
N GLY A 200 20.17 -5.11 17.94
CA GLY A 200 21.10 -4.16 18.57
C GLY A 200 20.97 -2.79 17.93
N VAL A 201 21.80 -1.85 18.35
CA VAL A 201 21.91 -0.51 17.77
C VAL A 201 23.24 -0.41 17.03
N CYS A 202 23.24 0.15 15.82
CA CYS A 202 24.48 0.49 15.13
C CYS A 202 25.06 1.77 15.74
N ALA A 203 26.33 1.72 16.14
CA ALA A 203 27.06 2.86 16.71
C ALA A 203 28.18 3.40 15.79
N ASN A 204 28.10 3.11 14.49
CA ASN A 204 29.06 3.60 13.51
C ASN A 204 28.49 4.83 12.80
N GLU A 205 29.05 6.01 13.07
CA GLU A 205 28.62 7.30 12.49
C GLU A 205 28.65 7.33 10.94
N TYR A 206 29.46 6.47 10.31
CA TYR A 206 29.56 6.37 8.86
C TYR A 206 28.57 5.37 8.25
N ALA A 207 27.93 4.53 9.07
CA ALA A 207 26.91 3.60 8.60
C ALA A 207 25.58 4.33 8.35
N PRO A 208 24.81 3.93 7.32
CA PRO A 208 23.49 4.50 7.07
C PRO A 208 22.50 4.28 8.23
N ASP A 209 22.75 3.27 9.06
CA ASP A 209 21.91 2.87 10.20
C ASP A 209 22.39 3.39 11.56
N ASP A 210 23.33 4.35 11.60
CA ASP A 210 23.80 4.93 12.87
C ASP A 210 22.64 5.38 13.77
N GLY A 211 22.71 4.99 15.04
CA GLY A 211 21.67 5.28 16.04
C GLY A 211 20.33 4.56 15.82
N ARG A 212 20.23 3.61 14.87
CA ARG A 212 19.01 2.83 14.61
C ARG A 212 19.11 1.42 15.15
N VAL A 213 17.95 0.83 15.45
CA VAL A 213 17.85 -0.60 15.76
C VAL A 213 18.05 -1.40 14.47
N VAL A 214 19.03 -2.30 14.48
CA VAL A 214 19.38 -3.21 13.39
C VAL A 214 19.20 -4.66 13.81
N ALA A 215 18.79 -5.53 12.89
CA ALA A 215 18.76 -6.97 13.12
C ALA A 215 20.20 -7.52 13.22
N ALA A 216 20.41 -8.56 14.02
CA ALA A 216 21.72 -9.17 14.21
C ALA A 216 22.30 -9.76 12.90
N ASP A 217 21.44 -10.14 11.96
CA ASP A 217 21.78 -10.66 10.64
C ASP A 217 21.68 -9.61 9.52
N HIS A 218 21.44 -8.34 9.85
CA HIS A 218 21.55 -7.22 8.92
C HIS A 218 23.01 -6.93 8.56
N GLY A 219 23.24 -6.18 7.47
CA GLY A 219 24.56 -5.70 7.10
C GLY A 219 24.49 -4.35 6.38
N CYS A 220 25.35 -3.41 6.78
CA CYS A 220 25.33 -2.02 6.26
C CYS A 220 26.53 -1.67 5.36
N GLY A 221 27.49 -2.58 5.18
CA GLY A 221 28.73 -2.37 4.42
C GLY A 221 29.84 -1.64 5.19
N ALA A 222 29.52 -0.88 6.23
CA ALA A 222 30.48 -0.21 7.13
C ALA A 222 30.83 -1.07 8.36
N HIS A 223 31.17 -2.34 8.12
CA HIS A 223 31.54 -3.28 9.18
C HIS A 223 32.85 -2.84 9.87
N SER A 224 33.04 -3.14 11.16
CA SER A 224 34.28 -2.80 11.89
C SER A 224 35.54 -3.46 11.31
N GLU A 225 35.33 -4.52 10.54
CA GLU A 225 36.36 -5.29 9.83
C GLU A 225 36.22 -5.16 8.30
N ALA A 226 35.45 -4.17 7.83
CA ALA A 226 35.37 -3.86 6.40
C ALA A 226 36.76 -3.37 5.93
N ALA A 227 37.45 -4.24 5.17
CA ALA A 227 38.79 -4.10 4.61
C ALA A 227 39.97 -4.46 5.53
N VAL A 228 40.33 -5.75 5.51
CA VAL A 228 41.64 -6.11 4.96
C VAL A 228 41.39 -6.70 3.57
N LEU A 229 41.52 -5.88 2.53
CA LEU A 229 41.58 -6.42 1.16
C LEU A 229 42.77 -7.39 1.11
N PRO A 230 42.59 -8.68 0.74
CA PRO A 230 43.75 -9.46 0.33
C PRO A 230 44.42 -8.70 -0.82
N HIS A 231 45.75 -8.64 -0.81
CA HIS A 231 46.53 -8.00 -1.88
C HIS A 231 45.95 -8.40 -3.22
N GLN A 232 45.62 -7.42 -4.07
CA GLN A 232 45.15 -7.72 -5.42
C GLN A 232 46.17 -8.66 -6.04
N VAL A 233 45.78 -9.91 -6.28
CA VAL A 233 46.57 -10.80 -7.11
C VAL A 233 46.56 -10.13 -8.47
N GLU A 234 47.68 -9.52 -8.85
CA GLU A 234 47.83 -8.98 -10.19
C GLU A 234 47.46 -10.11 -11.15
N PRO A 235 46.41 -9.96 -11.98
CA PRO A 235 46.09 -10.97 -12.95
C PRO A 235 47.32 -11.12 -13.84
N THR A 236 47.89 -12.32 -13.88
CA THR A 236 48.96 -12.61 -14.82
C THR A 236 48.43 -12.30 -16.22
N SER A 237 49.17 -11.47 -16.97
CA SER A 237 48.80 -11.15 -18.35
C SER A 237 48.55 -12.46 -19.09
N PRO A 238 47.42 -12.61 -19.80
CA PRO A 238 47.13 -13.83 -20.54
C PRO A 238 48.28 -14.07 -21.53
N ILE A 239 48.85 -15.28 -21.48
CA ILE A 239 49.81 -15.72 -22.49
C ILE A 239 48.98 -15.99 -23.75
N LEU A 240 48.96 -15.02 -24.65
CA LEU A 240 48.43 -15.21 -26.00
C LEU A 240 49.51 -15.93 -26.80
N ASP A 241 49.24 -17.18 -27.19
CA ASP A 241 50.06 -17.90 -28.16
C ASP A 241 49.46 -17.69 -29.55
N ASP A 242 49.89 -16.61 -30.19
CA ASP A 242 49.51 -16.18 -31.53
C ASP A 242 50.39 -16.79 -32.63
N LEU A 243 51.33 -17.66 -32.27
CA LEU A 243 52.22 -18.36 -33.20
C LEU A 243 51.82 -19.81 -33.46
N THR A 244 50.94 -20.37 -32.62
CA THR A 244 50.50 -21.76 -32.74
C THR A 244 49.01 -21.81 -33.07
N TYR A 245 48.63 -22.55 -34.11
CA TYR A 245 47.22 -22.74 -34.49
C TYR A 245 46.73 -24.09 -33.99
N ASP A 246 45.59 -24.11 -33.30
CA ASP A 246 44.94 -25.37 -32.92
C ASP A 246 44.42 -26.07 -34.18
N THR A 247 44.98 -27.24 -34.48
CA THR A 247 44.53 -28.07 -35.60
C THR A 247 43.26 -28.80 -35.17
N THR A 248 42.13 -28.39 -35.74
CA THR A 248 40.89 -29.16 -35.62
C THR A 248 40.91 -30.26 -36.66
N GLU A 249 40.80 -31.52 -36.23
CA GLU A 249 40.77 -32.67 -37.14
C GLU A 249 39.51 -32.56 -38.02
N ASP A 250 39.72 -32.51 -39.33
CA ASP A 250 38.65 -32.50 -40.31
C ASP A 250 37.99 -33.91 -40.33
N PRO A 251 36.67 -34.03 -40.04
CA PRO A 251 36.00 -35.34 -40.02
C PRO A 251 36.05 -36.07 -41.38
N SER A 252 36.42 -35.37 -42.46
CA SER A 252 36.54 -35.92 -43.81
C SER A 252 37.87 -36.62 -44.10
N GLU A 253 38.89 -36.50 -43.24
CA GLU A 253 40.15 -37.27 -43.33
C GLU A 253 40.17 -38.54 -42.47
N ALA A 254 39.06 -38.87 -41.79
CA ALA A 254 38.87 -40.18 -41.17
C ALA A 254 38.65 -41.23 -42.27
N GLY A 255 39.75 -41.84 -42.71
CA GLY A 255 39.79 -42.86 -43.75
C GLY A 255 38.71 -43.94 -43.65
N LEU A 256 38.01 -44.09 -44.77
CA LEU A 256 37.36 -45.28 -45.30
C LEU A 256 37.80 -46.61 -44.66
N ALA A 257 36.92 -47.19 -43.83
CA ALA A 257 36.82 -48.63 -43.63
C ALA A 257 35.35 -49.02 -43.39
N GLY A 258 34.50 -48.75 -44.38
CA GLY A 258 33.19 -49.38 -44.47
C GLY A 258 33.34 -50.81 -44.97
N SER A 259 32.98 -51.80 -44.14
CA SER A 259 32.73 -53.16 -44.59
C SER A 259 31.25 -53.28 -44.94
N VAL A 260 30.93 -53.20 -46.23
CA VAL A 260 29.64 -53.69 -46.74
C VAL A 260 29.94 -54.48 -48.00
N ASP A 261 29.78 -55.81 -47.88
CA ASP A 261 30.06 -56.79 -48.92
C ASP A 261 29.13 -56.65 -50.12
N VAL A 262 29.74 -56.72 -51.31
CA VAL A 262 29.11 -56.47 -52.63
C VAL A 262 28.49 -57.76 -53.20
N ASN A 263 27.82 -58.59 -52.40
CA ASN A 263 27.12 -59.75 -52.95
C ASN A 263 25.91 -60.16 -52.10
N GLY A 264 24.72 -59.78 -52.58
CA GLY A 264 23.45 -60.20 -52.00
C GLY A 264 22.28 -59.52 -52.69
N SER A 265 21.91 -60.04 -53.86
CA SER A 265 20.73 -59.68 -54.65
C SER A 265 19.42 -59.76 -53.87
N GLU A 266 18.52 -58.78 -54.02
CA GLU A 266 17.20 -58.98 -54.64
C GLU A 266 16.41 -57.66 -54.80
N PRO A 267 15.51 -57.57 -55.80
CA PRO A 267 14.66 -56.41 -56.05
C PRO A 267 13.35 -56.53 -55.28
N LEU A 268 12.91 -55.49 -54.58
CA LEU A 268 11.52 -55.36 -54.16
C LEU A 268 11.00 -53.98 -54.58
N GLY A 269 10.17 -54.05 -55.62
CA GLY A 269 9.38 -52.94 -56.13
C GLY A 269 8.27 -52.53 -55.17
N HIS A 270 7.71 -51.39 -55.52
CA HIS A 270 6.60 -50.73 -54.84
C HIS A 270 5.41 -51.64 -54.53
N SER A 271 4.77 -51.35 -53.39
CA SER A 271 3.34 -51.06 -53.33
C SER A 271 3.14 -49.88 -52.37
#